data_AF-A0A518SAB1-F1
#
_entry.id   AF-A0A518SAB1-F1
#
_cell.length_a   1.000
_cell.length_b   1.000
_cell.length_c   1.000
_cell.angle_alpha   90.00
_cell.angle_beta   90.00
_cell.angle_gamma   90.00
#
_symmetry.space_group_name_H-M   'P 1'
#
loop_
_entity.id
_entity.type
_entity.pdbx_description
1 polymer ?
#
loop_
_entity_poly.entity_id
_entity_poly.type
_entity_poly.pdbx_seq_one_letter_code
_entity_poly.pdbx_strand_id
1 'polypeptide(L)'
;MALSDIAAGLEVTATQRERGPTTVDGTERALTERLREFADGLPCDASTAALLLDTYYDGGSVETAALAAGVAPVAGAKTLHLLGVDGLTPLSPLAREIVADWLAGELTRSDALALTGASEHEFALGAFVEAHDPLPGARAVVDGEFLR
;
A
#
# COMPACT_ATOMS: atom_id res chain seq x y z
N MET A 1 2.82 54.53 -0.85
CA MET A 1 3.08 53.12 -0.54
C MET A 1 2.56 52.30 -1.69
N ALA A 2 3.48 51.78 -2.49
CA ALA A 2 3.15 50.87 -3.57
C ALA A 2 3.21 49.44 -3.03
N LEU A 3 2.51 48.50 -3.67
CA LEU A 3 2.51 47.08 -3.30
C LEU A 3 3.93 46.47 -3.29
N SER A 4 4.88 47.08 -4.01
CA SER A 4 6.30 46.75 -4.00
C SER A 4 6.98 46.91 -2.64
N ASP A 5 6.47 47.79 -1.78
CA ASP A 5 7.08 48.11 -0.49
C ASP A 5 6.83 47.02 0.56
N ILE A 6 5.87 46.12 0.32
CA ILE A 6 5.47 45.03 1.24
C ILE A 6 6.29 43.75 1.00
N ALA A 7 6.89 43.58 -0.18
CA ALA A 7 7.58 42.34 -0.58
C ALA A 7 9.07 42.30 -0.23
N ALA A 8 9.66 43.39 0.27
CA ALA A 8 11.11 43.56 0.41
C ALA A 8 11.77 42.76 1.56
N GLY A 9 11.08 41.80 2.17
CA GLY A 9 11.61 40.98 3.26
C GLY A 9 11.03 39.56 3.35
N LEU A 10 10.38 39.09 2.29
CA LEU A 10 9.82 37.73 2.24
C LEU A 10 10.79 36.79 1.52
N GLU A 11 11.51 35.99 2.30
CA GLU A 11 12.25 34.84 1.79
C GLU A 11 11.32 33.62 1.77
N VAL A 12 11.06 33.08 0.58
CA VAL A 12 10.21 31.90 0.40
C VAL A 12 11.04 30.65 0.73
N THR A 13 10.83 30.08 1.91
CA THR A 13 11.55 28.88 2.37
C THR A 13 10.82 27.57 2.08
N ALA A 14 9.58 27.63 1.58
CA ALA A 14 8.77 26.46 1.25
C ALA A 14 8.66 26.28 -0.26
N THR A 15 9.17 25.16 -0.78
CA THR A 15 8.93 24.75 -2.17
C THR A 15 7.50 24.23 -2.28
N GLN A 16 6.65 24.95 -3.00
CA GLN A 16 5.32 24.46 -3.36
C GLN A 16 5.51 23.32 -4.38
N ARG A 17 5.22 22.07 -4.00
CA ARG A 17 5.13 20.98 -4.96
C ARG A 17 3.86 21.19 -5.79
N GLU A 18 4.00 21.41 -7.08
CA GLU A 18 2.87 21.34 -8.01
C GLU A 18 2.26 19.94 -7.95
N ARG A 19 1.13 19.80 -7.26
CA ARG A 19 0.17 18.74 -7.56
C ARG A 19 -0.71 19.31 -8.66
N GLY A 20 -0.38 18.98 -9.91
CA GLY A 20 -1.25 19.30 -11.05
C GLY A 20 -2.66 18.76 -10.79
N PRO A 21 -3.71 19.43 -11.28
CA PRO A 21 -5.07 18.93 -11.13
C PRO A 21 -5.18 17.57 -11.81
N THR A 22 -5.46 16.52 -11.02
CA THR A 22 -5.78 15.20 -11.53
C THR A 22 -7.04 15.32 -12.39
N THR A 23 -6.90 15.17 -13.70
CA THR A 23 -8.05 15.12 -14.60
C THR A 23 -8.73 13.78 -14.36
N VAL A 24 -9.75 13.77 -13.50
CA VAL A 24 -10.59 12.60 -13.28
C VAL A 24 -11.41 12.39 -14.54
N ASP A 25 -11.06 11.36 -15.32
CA ASP A 25 -11.91 10.87 -16.40
C ASP A 25 -13.16 10.23 -15.78
N GLY A 26 -14.23 11.02 -15.66
CA GLY A 26 -15.49 10.60 -15.07
C GLY A 26 -16.29 9.60 -15.92
N THR A 27 -15.72 9.06 -17.01
CA THR A 27 -16.34 8.01 -17.81
C THR A 27 -16.13 6.61 -17.23
N GLU A 28 -15.26 6.46 -16.24
CA GLU A 28 -14.98 5.19 -15.59
C GLU A 28 -15.90 4.92 -14.39
N ARG A 29 -16.17 3.63 -14.15
CA ARG A 29 -16.88 3.20 -12.95
C ARG A 29 -16.03 3.57 -11.73
N ALA A 30 -16.67 4.09 -10.68
CA ALA A 30 -16.01 4.40 -9.41
C ALA A 30 -15.12 3.24 -8.93
N LEU A 31 -13.98 3.52 -8.30
CA LEU A 31 -13.02 2.50 -7.86
C LEU A 31 -13.69 1.35 -7.10
N THR A 32 -14.57 1.68 -6.15
CA THR A 32 -15.37 0.70 -5.39
C THR A 32 -16.16 -0.27 -6.29
N GLU A 33 -16.77 0.21 -7.37
CA GLU A 33 -17.54 -0.60 -8.32
C GLU A 33 -16.64 -1.59 -9.08
N ARG A 34 -15.43 -1.15 -9.45
CA ARG A 34 -14.43 -2.01 -10.10
C ARG A 34 -13.86 -3.05 -9.12
N LEU A 35 -13.60 -2.66 -7.88
CA LEU A 35 -13.03 -3.55 -6.86
C LEU A 35 -13.99 -4.64 -6.37
N ARG A 36 -15.31 -4.52 -6.62
CA ARG A 36 -16.27 -5.58 -6.26
C ARG A 36 -15.97 -6.93 -6.92
N GLU A 37 -15.32 -6.93 -8.08
CA GLU A 37 -14.89 -8.17 -8.76
C GLU A 37 -13.88 -8.97 -7.91
N PHE A 38 -13.13 -8.30 -7.04
CA PHE A 38 -12.09 -8.90 -6.20
C PHE A 38 -12.52 -9.12 -4.76
N ALA A 39 -13.74 -8.69 -4.37
CA ALA A 39 -14.16 -8.61 -2.97
C ALA A 39 -14.03 -9.95 -2.22
N ASP A 40 -14.35 -11.08 -2.87
CA ASP A 40 -14.26 -12.41 -2.28
C ASP A 40 -12.81 -12.84 -1.97
N GLY A 41 -11.83 -12.22 -2.63
CA GLY A 41 -10.41 -12.46 -2.41
C GLY A 41 -9.77 -11.54 -1.38
N LEU A 42 -10.49 -10.52 -0.88
CA LEU A 42 -9.93 -9.49 -0.01
C LEU A 42 -10.28 -9.70 1.47
N PRO A 43 -9.40 -9.30 2.41
CA PRO A 43 -9.69 -9.28 3.84
C PRO A 43 -10.82 -8.32 4.26
N CYS A 44 -11.25 -7.42 3.37
CA CYS A 44 -12.27 -6.40 3.61
C CYS A 44 -13.12 -6.18 2.35
N ASP A 45 -14.25 -5.48 2.50
CA ASP A 45 -15.11 -5.16 1.36
C ASP A 45 -14.49 -4.13 0.41
N ALA A 46 -15.05 -4.04 -0.80
CA ALA A 46 -14.57 -3.18 -1.87
C ALA A 46 -14.57 -1.68 -1.49
N SER A 47 -15.46 -1.22 -0.62
CA SER A 47 -15.52 0.19 -0.22
C SER A 47 -14.39 0.53 0.76
N THR A 48 -14.12 -0.37 1.71
CA THR A 48 -12.96 -0.29 2.60
C THR A 48 -11.65 -0.37 1.82
N ALA A 49 -11.55 -1.26 0.84
CA ALA A 49 -10.36 -1.39 0.00
C ALA A 49 -10.09 -0.14 -0.85
N ALA A 50 -11.14 0.48 -1.41
CA ALA A 50 -11.02 1.73 -2.15
C ALA A 50 -10.48 2.87 -1.26
N LEU A 51 -11.07 3.08 -0.08
CA LEU A 51 -10.62 4.11 0.86
C LEU A 51 -9.18 3.89 1.34
N LEU A 52 -8.79 2.62 1.52
CA LEU A 52 -7.43 2.24 1.86
C LEU A 52 -6.44 2.64 0.77
N LEU A 53 -6.74 2.34 -0.50
CA LEU A 53 -5.92 2.73 -1.65
C LEU A 53 -5.84 4.25 -1.78
N ASP A 54 -6.96 4.96 -1.73
CA ASP A 54 -7.01 6.43 -1.82
C ASP A 54 -6.08 7.06 -0.77
N THR A 55 -6.23 6.64 0.49
CA THR A 55 -5.42 7.20 1.59
C THR A 55 -3.93 6.86 1.46
N TYR A 56 -3.61 5.65 0.98
CA TYR A 56 -2.23 5.23 0.74
C TYR A 56 -1.58 6.03 -0.40
N TYR A 57 -2.26 6.13 -1.55
CA TYR A 57 -1.75 6.85 -2.72
C TYR A 57 -1.75 8.39 -2.53
N ASP A 58 -2.55 8.92 -1.61
CA ASP A 58 -2.44 10.31 -1.16
C ASP A 58 -1.16 10.61 -0.35
N GLY A 59 -0.34 9.58 -0.08
CA GLY A 59 0.94 9.64 0.60
C GLY A 59 0.89 9.18 2.06
N GLY A 60 -0.21 8.54 2.48
CA GLY A 60 -0.33 7.92 3.79
C GLY A 60 0.54 6.66 3.94
N SER A 61 0.92 6.34 5.18
CA SER A 61 1.49 5.03 5.47
C SER A 61 0.40 3.95 5.46
N VAL A 62 0.80 2.67 5.41
CA VAL A 62 -0.15 1.54 5.50
C VAL A 62 -0.98 1.61 6.78
N GLU A 63 -0.37 2.01 7.91
CA GLU A 63 -1.05 2.15 9.19
C GLU A 63 -2.08 3.29 9.15
N THR A 64 -1.71 4.43 8.55
CA THR A 64 -2.59 5.59 8.43
C THR A 64 -3.79 5.26 7.55
N ALA A 65 -3.55 4.59 6.42
CA ALA A 65 -4.59 4.15 5.51
C ALA A 65 -5.51 3.11 6.17
N ALA A 66 -4.94 2.12 6.85
CA ALA A 66 -5.72 1.09 7.55
C ALA A 66 -6.60 1.69 8.64
N LEU A 67 -6.08 2.66 9.40
CA LEU A 67 -6.83 3.38 10.42
C LEU A 67 -7.99 4.17 9.80
N ALA A 68 -7.75 4.90 8.71
CA ALA A 68 -8.79 5.66 8.00
C ALA A 68 -9.90 4.74 7.46
N ALA A 69 -9.52 3.55 6.98
CA ALA A 69 -10.44 2.54 6.47
C ALA A 69 -11.11 1.69 7.58
N GLY A 70 -10.74 1.87 8.86
CA GLY A 70 -11.32 1.13 9.98
C GLY A 70 -10.91 -0.34 10.07
N VAL A 71 -9.75 -0.71 9.51
CA VAL A 71 -9.22 -2.09 9.54
C VAL A 71 -7.92 -2.18 10.31
N ALA A 72 -7.58 -3.39 10.77
CA ALA A 72 -6.28 -3.63 11.38
C ALA A 72 -5.14 -3.39 10.37
N PRO A 73 -3.98 -2.84 10.77
CA PRO A 73 -2.86 -2.58 9.86
C PRO A 73 -2.42 -3.78 9.04
N VAL A 74 -2.39 -4.97 9.64
CA VAL A 74 -2.05 -6.21 8.93
C VAL A 74 -3.07 -6.57 7.85
N ALA A 75 -4.36 -6.31 8.07
CA ALA A 75 -5.39 -6.54 7.07
C ALA A 75 -5.24 -5.53 5.93
N GLY A 76 -4.95 -4.27 6.24
CA GLY A 76 -4.64 -3.24 5.25
C GLY A 76 -3.45 -3.62 4.37
N ALA A 77 -2.32 -4.03 4.97
CA ALA A 77 -1.15 -4.48 4.24
C ALA A 77 -1.46 -5.65 3.30
N LYS A 78 -2.21 -6.65 3.78
CA LYS A 78 -2.64 -7.80 2.95
C LYS A 78 -3.55 -7.38 1.80
N THR A 79 -4.51 -6.48 2.05
CA THR A 79 -5.38 -5.94 1.01
C THR A 79 -4.58 -5.21 -0.06
N LEU A 80 -3.66 -4.32 0.31
CA LEU A 80 -2.81 -3.61 -0.64
C LEU A 80 -1.95 -4.58 -1.48
N HIS A 81 -1.37 -5.60 -0.85
CA HIS A 81 -0.58 -6.63 -1.52
C HIS A 81 -1.41 -7.41 -2.55
N LEU A 82 -2.58 -7.88 -2.15
CA LEU A 82 -3.51 -8.60 -3.04
C LEU A 82 -4.02 -7.72 -4.19
N LEU A 83 -4.03 -6.40 -4.01
CA LEU A 83 -4.38 -5.44 -5.07
C LEU A 83 -3.18 -5.06 -5.95
N GLY A 84 -1.99 -5.63 -5.68
CA GLY A 84 -0.80 -5.48 -6.52
C GLY A 84 0.08 -4.28 -6.18
N VAL A 85 -0.10 -3.69 -4.99
CA VAL A 85 0.79 -2.64 -4.48
C VAL A 85 2.11 -3.26 -4.04
N ASP A 86 3.21 -2.84 -4.66
CA ASP A 86 4.55 -3.33 -4.37
C ASP A 86 5.12 -2.70 -3.08
N GLY A 87 6.18 -3.31 -2.53
CA GLY A 87 6.98 -2.70 -1.44
C GLY A 87 6.38 -2.81 -0.04
N LEU A 88 5.41 -3.70 0.16
CA LEU A 88 4.74 -3.90 1.46
C LEU A 88 5.41 -4.91 2.37
N THR A 89 6.38 -5.67 1.86
CA THR A 89 7.12 -6.63 2.67
C THR A 89 8.03 -5.89 3.66
N PRO A 90 7.92 -6.17 4.98
CA PRO A 90 8.83 -5.59 5.97
C PRO A 90 10.19 -6.31 6.00
N LEU A 91 10.35 -7.38 5.23
CA LEU A 91 11.53 -8.24 5.28
C LEU A 91 12.62 -7.75 4.33
N SER A 92 13.87 -7.86 4.78
CA SER A 92 15.04 -7.69 3.91
C SER A 92 15.09 -8.80 2.85
N PRO A 93 15.80 -8.60 1.71
CA PRO A 93 15.92 -9.64 0.68
C PRO A 93 16.38 -11.00 1.22
N LEU A 94 17.39 -11.02 2.10
CA LEU A 94 17.87 -12.24 2.74
C LEU A 94 16.80 -12.89 3.63
N ALA A 95 16.04 -12.10 4.39
CA ALA A 95 14.96 -12.63 5.23
C ALA A 95 13.83 -13.24 4.38
N ARG A 96 13.59 -12.74 3.17
CA ARG A 96 12.62 -13.32 2.22
C ARG A 96 13.08 -14.68 1.71
N GLU A 97 14.37 -14.84 1.40
CA GLU A 97 14.95 -16.15 1.02
C GLU A 97 14.76 -17.18 2.15
N ILE A 98 15.04 -16.80 3.39
CA ILE A 98 14.81 -17.67 4.57
C ILE A 98 13.34 -18.05 4.73
N VAL A 99 12.42 -17.11 4.52
CA VAL A 99 10.98 -17.38 4.55
C VAL A 99 10.58 -18.34 3.43
N ALA A 100 11.17 -18.21 2.23
CA ALA A 100 10.92 -19.12 1.12
C ALA A 100 11.39 -20.56 1.45
N ASP A 101 12.56 -20.73 2.06
CA ASP A 101 13.05 -22.03 2.53
C ASP A 101 12.11 -22.65 3.57
N TRP A 102 11.59 -21.83 4.49
CA TRP A 102 10.57 -22.28 5.45
C TRP A 102 9.26 -22.69 4.78
N LEU A 103 8.75 -21.90 3.84
CA LEU A 103 7.54 -22.22 3.08
C LEU A 103 7.70 -23.49 2.24
N ALA A 104 8.92 -23.78 1.78
CA ALA A 104 9.28 -25.03 1.10
C ALA A 104 9.42 -26.23 2.05
N GLY A 105 9.42 -26.01 3.38
CA GLY A 105 9.58 -27.07 4.38
C GLY A 105 11.03 -27.45 4.68
N GLU A 106 12.00 -26.69 4.20
CA GLU A 106 13.44 -26.91 4.40
C GLU A 106 13.93 -26.40 5.77
N LEU A 107 13.15 -25.51 6.41
CA LEU A 107 13.41 -24.98 7.75
C LEU A 107 12.22 -25.19 8.68
N THR A 108 12.49 -25.29 9.98
CA THR A 108 11.41 -25.17 10.97
C THR A 108 11.00 -23.70 11.12
N ARG A 109 9.76 -23.44 11.55
CA ARG A 109 9.29 -22.07 11.82
C ARG A 109 10.19 -21.35 12.84
N SER A 110 10.65 -22.07 13.87
CA SER A 110 11.48 -21.50 14.92
C SER A 110 12.83 -21.05 14.38
N ASP A 111 13.46 -21.86 13.54
CA ASP A 111 14.76 -21.54 12.94
C ASP A 111 14.63 -20.38 11.96
N ALA A 112 13.61 -20.40 11.11
CA ALA A 112 13.35 -19.32 10.16
C ALA A 112 13.10 -17.97 10.88
N LEU A 113 12.28 -17.96 11.93
CA LEU A 113 12.03 -16.75 12.71
C LEU A 113 13.32 -16.24 13.39
N ALA A 114 14.15 -17.14 13.93
CA ALA A 114 15.44 -16.76 14.53
C ALA A 114 16.44 -16.20 13.50
N LEU A 115 16.51 -16.81 12.32
CA LEU A 115 17.44 -16.42 11.25
C LEU A 115 17.04 -15.09 10.58
N THR A 116 15.74 -14.85 10.39
CA THR A 116 15.25 -13.58 9.83
C THR A 116 15.49 -12.40 10.78
N GLY A 117 15.49 -12.63 12.10
CA GLY A 117 15.55 -11.58 13.12
C GLY A 117 14.31 -10.68 13.14
N ALA A 118 13.25 -11.05 12.42
CA ALA A 118 12.01 -10.31 12.31
C ALA A 118 11.13 -10.53 13.55
N SER A 119 10.27 -9.57 13.85
CA SER A 119 9.18 -9.80 14.80
C SER A 119 8.17 -10.82 14.25
N GLU A 120 7.35 -11.41 15.12
CA GLU A 120 6.29 -12.33 14.70
C GLU A 120 5.32 -11.70 13.68
N HIS A 121 5.03 -10.40 13.83
CA HIS A 121 4.15 -9.69 12.92
C HIS A 121 4.78 -9.47 11.54
N GLU A 122 6.05 -9.04 11.51
CA GLU A 122 6.79 -8.86 10.25
C GLU A 122 6.98 -10.18 9.52
N PHE A 123 7.33 -11.24 10.26
CA PHE A 123 7.47 -12.59 9.70
C PHE A 123 6.15 -13.08 9.12
N ALA A 124 5.04 -12.92 9.85
CA ALA A 124 3.71 -13.34 9.36
C ALA A 124 3.25 -12.55 8.12
N LEU A 125 3.52 -11.23 8.07
CA LEU A 125 3.19 -10.43 6.90
C LEU A 125 4.09 -10.76 5.70
N GLY A 126 5.40 -10.86 5.91
CA GLY A 126 6.35 -11.24 4.86
C GLY A 126 6.04 -12.64 4.31
N ALA A 127 5.75 -13.61 5.16
CA ALA A 127 5.30 -14.94 4.75
C ALA A 127 4.01 -14.90 3.92
N PHE A 128 3.04 -14.06 4.30
CA PHE A 128 1.83 -13.89 3.51
C PHE A 128 2.15 -13.33 2.12
N VAL A 129 3.00 -12.31 2.05
CA VAL A 129 3.42 -11.67 0.80
C VAL A 129 4.15 -12.65 -0.11
N GLU A 130 5.07 -13.47 0.41
CA GLU A 130 5.78 -14.48 -0.41
C GLU A 130 4.86 -15.63 -0.87
N ALA A 131 3.82 -15.96 -0.10
CA ALA A 131 2.95 -17.10 -0.39
C ALA A 131 1.74 -16.78 -1.28
N HIS A 132 1.43 -15.50 -1.50
CA HIS A 132 0.24 -15.09 -2.25
C HIS A 132 0.64 -14.14 -3.36
N ASP A 133 0.25 -14.44 -4.59
CA ASP A 133 0.32 -13.48 -5.67
C ASP A 133 -0.81 -12.43 -5.55
N PRO A 134 -0.62 -11.23 -6.13
CA PRO A 134 -1.73 -10.31 -6.34
C PRO A 134 -2.89 -10.96 -7.10
N LEU A 135 -4.11 -10.54 -6.80
CA LEU A 135 -5.31 -11.02 -7.48
C LEU A 135 -5.24 -10.69 -8.98
N PRO A 136 -5.53 -11.66 -9.87
CA PRO A 136 -5.45 -11.46 -11.31
C PRO A 136 -6.26 -10.24 -11.75
N GLY A 137 -5.62 -9.27 -12.42
CA GLY A 137 -6.27 -8.07 -12.92
C GLY A 137 -6.43 -6.93 -11.90
N ALA A 138 -6.28 -7.18 -10.60
CA ALA A 138 -6.43 -6.14 -9.58
C ALA A 138 -5.40 -5.01 -9.74
N ARG A 139 -4.14 -5.38 -10.02
CA ARG A 139 -3.07 -4.40 -10.29
C ARG A 139 -3.41 -3.45 -11.42
N ALA A 140 -3.99 -3.95 -12.51
CA ALA A 140 -4.37 -3.10 -13.65
C ALA A 140 -5.45 -2.07 -13.28
N VAL A 141 -6.37 -2.43 -12.37
CA VAL A 141 -7.38 -1.49 -11.84
C VAL A 141 -6.72 -0.41 -10.98
N VAL A 142 -5.77 -0.78 -10.12
CA VAL A 142 -5.05 0.15 -9.24
C VAL A 142 -4.11 1.05 -10.04
N ASP A 143 -3.28 0.50 -10.91
CA ASP A 143 -2.35 1.26 -11.77
C ASP A 143 -3.15 2.22 -12.66
N GLY A 144 -4.30 1.75 -13.17
CA GLY A 144 -5.26 2.58 -13.88
C GLY A 144 -5.86 3.70 -13.03
N GLU A 145 -5.95 3.60 -11.71
CA GLU A 145 -6.48 4.70 -10.90
C GLU A 145 -5.39 5.73 -10.53
N PHE A 146 -4.21 5.26 -10.11
CA PHE A 146 -3.25 6.10 -9.40
C PHE A 146 -1.92 6.33 -10.13
N LEU A 147 -1.62 5.60 -11.21
CA LEU A 147 -0.31 5.61 -11.88
C LEU A 147 -0.37 5.97 -13.38
N ARG A 148 -1.42 6.69 -13.81
CA ARG A 148 -1.55 7.21 -15.18
C ARG A 148 -0.55 8.31 -15.52
#